data_AF-A0A3D3E0X8-F1
#
_entry.id   AF-A0A3D3E0X8-F1
#
_cell.length_a   1.000
_cell.length_b   1.000
_cell.length_c   1.000
_cell.angle_alpha   90.00
_cell.angle_beta   90.00
_cell.angle_gamma   90.00
#
_symmetry.space_group_name_H-M   'P 1'
#
loop_
_entity.id
_entity.type
_entity.pdbx_description
1 polymer ?
#
loop_
_entity_poly.entity_id
_entity_poly.type
_entity_poly.pdbx_seq_one_letter_code
_entity_poly.pdbx_strand_id
1 'polypeptide(L)'
;MRSITLALSLLLSLTFTTQAEVIATPINEAEAPKTVDVIIETNMGKIDVELNAEKAPISVANFLQYVESGHYNDTIFHRVIN
;
A
#
# COMPACT_ATOMS: atom_id res chain seq x y z
N MET A 1 -7.15 -63.97 -1.96
CA MET A 1 -6.52 -63.03 -2.92
C MET A 1 -7.12 -61.61 -2.83
N ARG A 2 -7.56 -61.14 -1.66
CA ARG A 2 -8.05 -59.75 -1.44
C ARG A 2 -7.13 -58.92 -0.52
N SER A 3 -6.06 -59.54 0.00
CA SER A 3 -5.07 -58.94 0.89
C SER A 3 -3.85 -58.37 0.16
N ILE A 4 -3.64 -58.70 -1.12
CA ILE A 4 -2.54 -58.17 -1.95
C ILE A 4 -2.95 -56.88 -2.68
N THR A 5 -4.25 -56.68 -2.93
CA THR A 5 -4.79 -55.47 -3.56
C THR A 5 -4.75 -54.23 -2.68
N LEU A 6 -4.76 -54.36 -1.34
CA LEU A 6 -4.67 -53.21 -0.43
C LEU A 6 -3.24 -52.65 -0.27
N ALA A 7 -2.22 -53.51 -0.39
CA ALA A 7 -0.83 -53.09 -0.27
C ALA A 7 -0.32 -52.39 -1.55
N LEU A 8 -0.89 -52.73 -2.72
CA LEU A 8 -0.50 -52.15 -4.00
C LEU A 8 -1.19 -50.79 -4.29
N SER A 9 -2.31 -50.49 -3.63
CA SER A 9 -2.97 -49.17 -3.70
C SER A 9 -2.37 -48.11 -2.79
N LEU A 10 -1.59 -48.50 -1.77
CA LEU A 10 -0.99 -47.56 -0.80
C LEU A 10 0.39 -47.04 -1.25
N LEU A 11 0.97 -47.62 -2.30
CA LEU A 11 2.30 -47.26 -2.83
C LEU A 11 2.24 -46.27 -4.02
N LEU A 12 1.04 -45.88 -4.47
CA LEU A 12 0.84 -44.97 -5.61
C LEU A 12 0.53 -43.51 -5.20
N SER A 13 0.47 -43.20 -3.91
CA SER A 13 0.19 -41.85 -3.39
C SER A 13 1.44 -41.01 -3.08
N LEU A 14 2.66 -41.53 -3.33
CA LEU A 14 3.92 -40.88 -2.94
C LEU A 14 4.65 -40.13 -4.07
N THR A 15 4.07 -39.98 -5.26
CA THR A 15 4.71 -39.28 -6.40
C THR A 15 3.88 -38.13 -6.94
N PHE A 16 3.44 -37.24 -6.06
CA PHE A 16 3.13 -35.86 -6.44
C PHE A 16 3.95 -34.91 -5.60
N THR A 17 5.27 -34.97 -5.78
CA THR A 17 6.14 -33.81 -5.57
C THR A 17 6.76 -33.48 -6.92
N THR A 18 6.17 -32.49 -7.58
CA THR A 18 6.74 -31.83 -8.76
C THR A 18 6.48 -30.35 -8.54
N GLN A 19 7.44 -29.75 -7.84
CA GLN A 19 7.99 -28.42 -8.07
C GLN A 19 7.12 -27.51 -8.96
N ALA A 20 6.33 -26.64 -8.31
CA ALA A 20 5.90 -25.43 -8.98
C ALA A 20 7.15 -24.55 -9.15
N GLU A 21 7.54 -24.39 -10.39
CA GLU A 21 8.56 -23.45 -10.86
C GLU A 21 8.22 -22.06 -10.33
N VAL A 22 9.18 -21.47 -9.60
CA VAL A 22 9.17 -20.04 -9.29
C VAL A 22 9.38 -19.32 -10.63
N ILE A 23 8.29 -19.13 -11.37
CA ILE A 23 8.24 -18.10 -12.39
C ILE A 23 8.22 -16.80 -11.60
N ALA A 24 9.42 -16.29 -11.31
CA ALA A 24 9.62 -14.90 -10.99
C ALA A 24 9.19 -14.10 -12.23
N THR A 25 7.89 -13.88 -12.37
CA THR A 25 7.40 -12.71 -13.07
C THR A 25 8.14 -11.55 -12.41
N PRO A 26 8.90 -10.73 -13.16
CA PRO A 26 9.31 -9.45 -12.63
C PRO A 26 8.00 -8.67 -12.47
N ILE A 27 7.37 -8.80 -11.29
CA ILE A 27 6.53 -7.72 -10.79
C ILE A 27 7.51 -6.57 -10.58
N ASN A 28 7.74 -5.85 -11.67
CA ASN A 28 7.99 -4.43 -11.58
C ASN A 28 6.69 -3.86 -11.01
N GLU A 29 6.51 -4.06 -9.70
CA GLU A 29 5.59 -3.31 -8.88
C GLU A 29 6.24 -1.94 -8.74
N ALA A 30 6.25 -1.21 -9.86
CA ALA A 30 6.20 0.23 -9.83
C ALA A 30 4.81 0.54 -9.25
N GLU A 31 4.69 0.38 -7.93
CA GLU A 31 3.62 0.93 -7.14
C GLU A 31 3.57 2.40 -7.52
N ALA A 32 2.54 2.78 -8.28
CA ALA A 32 2.32 4.17 -8.61
C ALA A 32 2.26 4.91 -7.28
N PRO A 33 3.09 5.95 -7.05
CA PRO A 33 3.12 6.61 -5.77
C PRO A 33 1.71 7.13 -5.51
N LYS A 34 1.08 6.65 -4.43
CA LYS A 34 -0.24 7.13 -4.03
C LYS A 34 -0.07 8.48 -3.35
N THR A 35 0.33 9.47 -4.13
CA THR A 35 0.49 10.84 -3.70
C THR A 35 -0.82 11.60 -3.87
N VAL A 36 -1.07 12.53 -2.95
CA VAL A 36 -2.24 13.40 -2.97
C VAL A 36 -1.77 14.83 -3.02
N ASP A 37 -2.14 15.55 -4.07
CA ASP A 37 -1.77 16.95 -4.24
C ASP A 37 -2.81 17.87 -3.61
N VAL A 38 -2.34 18.85 -2.86
CA VAL A 38 -3.17 19.89 -2.24
C VAL A 38 -2.54 21.27 -2.42
N ILE A 39 -3.39 22.29 -2.46
CA ILE A 39 -2.97 23.68 -2.54
C ILE A 39 -3.37 24.38 -1.24
N ILE A 40 -2.38 24.97 -0.56
CA ILE A 40 -2.63 25.85 0.59
C ILE A 40 -2.61 27.29 0.08
N GLU A 41 -3.79 27.91 0.03
CA GLU A 41 -3.91 29.33 -0.31
C GLU A 41 -3.65 30.19 0.93
N THR A 42 -2.64 31.05 0.86
CA THR A 42 -2.27 31.96 1.95
C THR A 42 -2.33 33.41 1.46
N ASN A 43 -2.28 34.37 2.38
CA ASN A 43 -2.19 35.79 2.04
C ASN A 43 -0.88 36.18 1.33
N MET A 44 0.14 35.32 1.37
CA MET A 44 1.45 35.52 0.72
C MET A 44 1.57 34.75 -0.60
N GLY A 45 0.54 34.00 -1.01
CA GLY A 45 0.53 33.20 -2.23
C GLY A 45 0.09 31.75 -2.00
N LYS A 46 0.18 30.95 -3.06
CA LYS A 46 -0.17 29.53 -3.05
C LYS A 46 1.05 28.68 -2.73
N ILE A 47 0.83 27.61 -1.97
CA ILE A 47 1.82 26.59 -1.68
C ILE A 47 1.28 25.26 -2.21
N ASP A 48 1.95 24.70 -3.21
CA ASP A 48 1.66 23.37 -3.73
C ASP A 48 2.33 22.32 -2.83
N VAL A 49 1.56 21.34 -2.36
CA VAL A 49 2.04 20.30 -1.45
C VAL A 49 1.63 18.93 -1.98
N GLU A 50 2.61 18.06 -2.18
CA GLU A 50 2.41 16.65 -2.49
C GLU A 50 2.50 15.82 -1.20
N LEU A 51 1.43 15.09 -0.88
CA LEU A 51 1.33 14.25 0.31
C LEU A 51 1.57 12.79 -0.04
N ASN A 52 2.52 12.14 0.62
CA ASN A 52 2.81 10.73 0.40
C ASN A 52 1.92 9.83 1.29
N ALA A 53 0.76 9.39 0.76
CA ALA A 53 -0.18 8.56 1.49
C ALA A 53 0.27 7.10 1.65
N GLU A 54 1.23 6.65 0.84
CA GLU A 54 1.84 5.32 0.95
C GLU A 54 2.73 5.23 2.20
N LYS A 55 3.59 6.22 2.42
CA LYS A 55 4.51 6.27 3.56
C LYS A 55 3.83 6.71 4.85
N ALA A 56 2.80 7.56 4.79
CA ALA A 56 2.15 8.14 5.96
C ALA A 56 0.61 8.14 5.87
N PRO A 57 -0.04 6.97 5.73
CA PRO A 57 -1.48 6.89 5.43
C PRO A 57 -2.37 7.54 6.49
N ILE A 58 -2.05 7.34 7.78
CA ILE A 58 -2.85 7.88 8.89
C ILE A 58 -2.74 9.40 8.96
N SER A 59 -1.52 9.92 8.81
CA SER A 59 -1.28 11.37 8.86
C SER A 59 -1.93 12.08 7.69
N VAL A 60 -1.83 11.52 6.48
CA VAL A 60 -2.48 12.09 5.29
C VAL A 60 -4.00 12.07 5.44
N ALA A 61 -4.59 10.95 5.90
CA ALA A 61 -6.03 10.88 6.13
C ALA A 61 -6.53 11.91 7.17
N ASN A 62 -5.81 12.07 8.28
CA ASN A 62 -6.17 13.07 9.29
C ASN A 62 -6.04 14.51 8.75
N PHE A 63 -4.97 14.80 8.02
CA PHE A 63 -4.79 16.10 7.39
C PHE A 63 -5.94 16.42 6.42
N LEU A 64 -6.30 15.49 5.53
CA LEU A 64 -7.40 15.66 4.58
C LEU A 64 -8.74 15.87 5.28
N GLN A 65 -9.01 15.16 6.38
CA GLN A 65 -10.22 15.37 7.17
C GLN A 65 -10.30 16.81 7.74
N TYR A 66 -9.18 17.38 8.18
CA TYR A 66 -9.14 18.78 8.63
C TYR A 66 -9.29 19.78 7.49
N VAL A 67 -8.78 19.46 6.31
CA VAL A 67 -9.00 20.26 5.09
C VAL A 67 -10.49 20.25 4.70
N GLU A 68 -11.12 19.08 4.62
CA GLU A 68 -12.54 18.93 4.25
C GLU A 68 -13.49 19.63 5.24
N SER A 69 -13.15 19.64 6.53
CA SER A 69 -13.91 20.37 7.56
C SER A 69 -13.61 21.87 7.60
N GLY A 70 -12.70 22.38 6.78
CA GLY A 70 -12.31 23.79 6.74
C GLY A 70 -11.55 24.27 7.98
N HIS A 71 -10.95 23.36 8.73
CA HIS A 71 -10.31 23.67 10.02
C HIS A 71 -9.14 24.66 9.89
N TYR A 72 -8.43 24.65 8.75
CA TYR A 72 -7.28 25.52 8.50
C TYR A 72 -7.65 26.91 7.96
N ASN A 73 -8.93 27.19 7.72
CA ASN A 73 -9.38 28.49 7.23
C ASN A 73 -9.12 29.58 8.28
N ASP A 74 -8.67 30.75 7.82
CA ASP A 74 -8.36 31.92 8.66
C ASP A 74 -7.32 31.65 9.78
N THR A 75 -6.49 30.61 9.64
CA THR A 75 -5.38 30.31 10.57
C THR A 75 -4.09 31.04 10.20
N ILE A 76 -3.17 31.17 11.16
CA ILE A 76 -1.88 31.86 10.97
C ILE A 76 -0.69 30.93 11.19
N PHE A 77 0.41 31.20 10.48
CA PHE A 77 1.72 30.63 10.78
C PHE A 77 2.34 31.35 11.98
N HIS A 78 2.15 30.79 13.17
CA HIS A 78 2.52 31.43 14.44
C HIS A 78 4.03 31.42 14.74
N ARG A 79 4.84 30.67 13.99
CA ARG A 79 6.28 30.50 14.26
C ARG A 79 7.10 30.46 12.97
N VAL A 80 8.16 31.27 12.94
CA VAL A 80 9.19 31.30 11.90
C VAL A 80 10.56 31.25 12.58
N ILE A 81 11.47 30.42 12.08
CA ILE A 81 12.84 30.28 12.57
C ILE A 81 13.78 30.47 11.36
N ASN A 82 14.79 31.32 11.52
CA ASN A 82 15.78 31.67 10.50
C ASN A 82 17.16 31.13 10.87
#